data_AF-A0A8J2NPN1-F1
#
_entry.id   AF-A0A8J2NPN1-F1
#
_cell.length_a   1.000
_cell.length_b   1.000
_cell.length_c   1.000
_cell.angle_alpha   90.00
_cell.angle_beta   90.00
_cell.angle_gamma   90.00
#
_symmetry.space_group_name_H-M   'P 1'
#
loop_
_entity.id
_entity.type
_entity.pdbx_description
1 polymer ?
#
loop_
_entity_poly.entity_id
_entity_poly.type
_entity_poly.pdbx_seq_one_letter_code
_entity_poly.pdbx_strand_id
1 'polypeptide(L)'
;MSLGITRYKSKRSYLRQLRRKRQEERLKQFEDLSRRYPLNPERLSIVAIPFEELVEKLQKRELKASNVLEAYIAKALVVNQDYNCITQFVPQCFEFAKHLDELSDI
;
A
#
# COMPACT_ATOMS: atom_id res chain seq x y z
N MET A 1 -34.46 17.45 -30.14
CA MET A 1 -33.88 16.22 -29.56
C MET A 1 -32.35 16.24 -29.36
N SER A 2 -31.61 17.34 -29.58
CA SER A 2 -30.13 17.33 -29.55
C SER A 2 -29.46 17.69 -28.21
N LEU A 3 -30.14 18.42 -27.31
CA LEU A 3 -29.54 18.93 -26.07
C LEU A 3 -29.14 17.82 -25.06
N GLY A 4 -29.90 16.72 -25.01
CA GLY A 4 -29.61 15.59 -24.13
C GLY A 4 -28.33 14.83 -24.52
N ILE A 5 -28.07 14.69 -25.82
CA ILE A 5 -26.89 13.98 -26.35
C ILE A 5 -25.62 14.80 -26.08
N THR A 6 -25.66 16.12 -26.27
CA THR A 6 -24.53 17.02 -26.03
C THR A 6 -24.16 17.09 -24.54
N ARG A 7 -25.16 17.20 -23.65
CA ARG A 7 -24.96 17.18 -22.19
C ARG A 7 -24.42 15.83 -21.68
N TYR A 8 -24.85 14.72 -22.28
CA TYR A 8 -24.32 13.39 -21.98
C TYR A 8 -22.86 13.20 -22.43
N LYS A 9 -22.51 13.70 -23.63
CA LYS A 9 -21.13 13.67 -24.15
C LYS A 9 -20.17 14.49 -23.27
N SER A 10 -20.56 15.68 -22.80
CA SER A 10 -19.72 16.51 -21.92
C SER A 10 -19.54 15.86 -20.54
N LYS A 11 -20.60 15.30 -19.95
CA LYS A 11 -20.52 14.56 -18.68
C LYS A 11 -19.59 13.34 -18.77
N ARG A 12 -19.65 12.57 -19.86
CA ARG A 12 -18.71 11.44 -20.09
C ARG A 12 -17.27 11.90 -20.23
N SER A 13 -17.03 13.04 -20.88
CA SER A 13 -15.68 13.62 -21.00
C SER A 13 -15.12 14.01 -19.63
N TYR A 14 -15.91 14.73 -18.83
CA TYR A 14 -15.55 15.11 -17.46
C TYR A 14 -15.26 13.89 -16.57
N LEU A 15 -16.12 12.88 -16.57
CA LEU A 15 -15.91 11.63 -15.81
C LEU A 15 -14.67 10.84 -16.29
N ARG A 16 -14.29 10.96 -17.56
CA ARG A 16 -13.02 10.39 -18.06
C ARG A 16 -11.82 11.17 -17.53
N GLN A 17 -11.87 12.50 -17.53
CA GLN A 17 -10.81 13.34 -16.97
C GLN A 17 -10.60 13.08 -15.47
N LEU A 18 -11.68 12.99 -14.69
CA LEU A 18 -11.61 12.65 -13.26
C LEU A 18 -10.97 11.28 -13.02
N ARG A 19 -11.36 10.26 -13.81
CA ARG A 19 -10.75 8.93 -13.71
C ARG A 19 -9.27 8.95 -14.06
N ARG A 20 -8.90 9.68 -15.11
CA ARG A 20 -7.50 9.83 -15.52
C ARG A 20 -6.68 10.50 -14.42
N LYS A 21 -7.16 11.61 -13.85
CA LYS A 21 -6.48 12.31 -12.76
C LYS A 21 -6.27 11.40 -11.54
N ARG A 22 -7.30 10.67 -11.11
CA ARG A 22 -7.18 9.70 -10.00
C ARG A 22 -6.22 8.56 -10.34
N GLN A 23 -6.19 8.10 -11.58
CA GLN A 23 -5.25 7.08 -12.01
C GLN A 23 -3.81 7.59 -11.99
N GLU A 24 -3.56 8.81 -12.47
CA GLU A 24 -2.26 9.47 -12.40
C GLU A 24 -1.79 9.65 -10.94
N GLU A 25 -2.67 10.11 -10.05
CA GLU A 25 -2.39 10.25 -8.61
C GLU A 25 -2.04 8.89 -7.97
N ARG A 26 -2.80 7.84 -8.29
CA ARG A 26 -2.51 6.49 -7.80
C ARG A 26 -1.16 5.99 -8.30
N LEU A 27 -0.88 6.12 -9.60
CA LEU A 27 0.39 5.67 -10.19
C LEU A 27 1.58 6.35 -9.52
N LYS A 28 1.50 7.67 -9.26
CA LYS A 28 2.54 8.39 -8.53
C LYS A 28 2.72 7.84 -7.11
N GLN A 29 1.63 7.59 -6.38
CA GLN A 29 1.72 7.00 -5.03
C GLN A 29 2.37 5.61 -5.06
N PHE A 30 2.00 4.75 -6.01
CA PHE A 30 2.62 3.44 -6.19
C PHE A 30 4.12 3.55 -6.50
N GLU A 31 4.51 4.47 -7.37
CA GLU A 31 5.90 4.72 -7.73
C GLU A 31 6.70 5.23 -6.51
N ASP A 32 6.18 6.21 -5.78
CA ASP A 32 6.81 6.76 -4.59
C ASP A 32 7.01 5.69 -3.50
N LEU A 33 5.98 4.88 -3.25
CA LEU A 33 6.06 3.79 -2.26
C LEU A 33 7.01 2.69 -2.71
N SER A 34 7.03 2.34 -4.01
CA SER A 34 7.96 1.32 -4.53
C SER A 34 9.42 1.76 -4.42
N ARG A 35 9.68 3.07 -4.60
CA ARG A 35 11.01 3.66 -4.40
C ARG A 35 11.42 3.69 -2.93
N ARG A 36 10.50 4.01 -2.01
CA ARG A 36 10.76 4.06 -0.56
C ARG A 36 10.92 2.66 0.04
N TYR A 37 10.12 1.71 -0.43
CA TYR A 37 10.03 0.37 0.12
C TYR A 37 10.33 -0.69 -0.95
N PRO A 38 11.56 -0.75 -1.50
CA PRO A 38 11.92 -1.76 -2.48
C PRO A 38 11.91 -3.15 -1.85
N LEU A 39 11.44 -4.15 -2.61
CA LEU A 39 11.55 -5.53 -2.18
C LEU A 39 13.01 -5.97 -2.28
N ASN A 40 13.60 -6.39 -1.16
CA ASN A 40 14.97 -6.86 -1.07
C ASN A 40 15.02 -8.23 -0.35
N PRO A 41 16.18 -8.92 -0.34
CA PRO A 41 16.27 -10.25 0.27
C PRO A 41 15.89 -10.30 1.76
N GLU A 42 16.19 -9.25 2.53
CA GLU A 42 15.83 -9.15 3.95
C GLU A 42 14.32 -9.02 4.17
N ARG A 43 13.64 -8.20 3.37
CA ARG A 43 12.17 -8.10 3.43
C ARG A 43 11.50 -9.39 2.95
N LEU A 44 12.09 -10.07 1.97
CA LEU A 44 11.63 -11.38 1.54
C LEU A 44 11.74 -12.43 2.64
N SER A 45 12.84 -12.43 3.41
CA SER A 45 12.97 -13.37 4.53
C SER A 45 11.94 -13.10 5.62
N ILE A 46 11.64 -11.83 5.93
CA ILE A 46 10.55 -11.45 6.85
C ILE A 46 9.19 -11.97 6.38
N VAL A 47 8.86 -11.78 5.10
CA VAL A 47 7.57 -12.22 4.52
C VAL A 47 7.46 -13.75 4.46
N ALA A 48 8.59 -14.47 4.44
CA ALA A 48 8.62 -15.92 4.44
C ALA A 48 8.43 -16.56 5.84
N ILE A 49 8.46 -15.76 6.92
CA ILE A 49 8.26 -16.26 8.28
C ILE A 49 6.80 -16.73 8.44
N PRO A 50 6.55 -17.95 8.95
CA PRO A 50 5.21 -18.40 9.31
C PRO A 50 4.52 -17.42 10.26
N PHE A 51 3.20 -17.29 10.17
CA PHE A 51 2.47 -16.28 10.93
C PHE A 51 2.66 -16.42 12.45
N GLU A 52 2.64 -17.65 12.97
CA GLU A 52 2.82 -17.93 14.39
C GLU A 52 4.21 -17.48 14.87
N GLU A 53 5.26 -17.81 14.12
CA GLU A 53 6.63 -17.41 14.41
C GLU A 53 6.83 -15.90 14.29
N LEU A 54 6.17 -15.25 13.33
CA LEU A 54 6.23 -13.80 13.14
C LEU A 54 5.63 -13.07 14.36
N VAL A 55 4.49 -13.55 14.87
CA VAL A 55 3.86 -13.00 16.08
C VAL A 55 4.78 -13.17 17.29
N GLU A 56 5.36 -14.36 17.48
CA GLU A 56 6.32 -14.59 18.57
C GLU A 56 7.53 -13.65 18.48
N LYS A 57 8.10 -13.47 17.30
CA LYS A 57 9.27 -12.58 17.08
C LYS A 57 8.93 -11.12 17.35
N LEU A 58 7.73 -10.67 17.01
CA LEU A 58 7.24 -9.34 17.33
C LEU A 58 7.04 -9.15 18.84
N GLN A 59 6.44 -10.14 19.52
CA GLN A 59 6.25 -10.12 20.97
C GLN A 59 7.58 -10.11 21.74
N LYS A 60 8.56 -10.89 21.28
CA LYS A 60 9.92 -10.94 21.84
C LYS A 60 10.80 -9.75 21.46
N ARG A 61 10.29 -8.78 20.69
CA ARG A 61 11.04 -7.62 20.16
C ARG A 61 12.26 -7.99 19.30
N GLU A 62 12.32 -9.21 18.79
CA GLU A 62 13.34 -9.64 17.83
C GLU A 62 13.14 -8.98 16.46
N LEU A 63 11.89 -8.61 16.15
CA LEU A 63 11.51 -7.83 14.97
C LEU A 63 10.76 -6.57 15.39
N LYS A 64 11.01 -5.49 14.65
CA LYS A 64 10.23 -4.25 14.75
C LYS A 64 8.97 -4.34 13.89
N ALA A 65 7.85 -3.87 14.41
CA ALA A 65 6.60 -3.73 13.68
C ALA A 65 6.76 -2.84 12.45
N SER A 66 7.57 -1.78 12.52
CA SER A 66 7.93 -0.97 11.36
C SER A 66 8.60 -1.77 10.24
N ASN A 67 9.60 -2.58 10.57
CA ASN A 67 10.30 -3.43 9.59
C ASN A 67 9.36 -4.45 8.94
N VAL A 68 8.48 -5.07 9.74
CA VAL A 68 7.48 -6.02 9.24
C VAL A 68 6.48 -5.33 8.30
N LEU A 69 5.95 -4.17 8.70
CA LEU A 69 5.05 -3.37 7.86
C LEU A 69 5.71 -3.04 6.51
N GLU A 70 6.95 -2.55 6.52
CA GLU A 70 7.68 -2.22 5.29
C GLU A 70 7.89 -3.43 4.38
N ALA A 71 8.18 -4.60 4.95
CA ALA A 71 8.35 -5.83 4.20
C ALA A 71 7.04 -6.25 3.49
N TYR A 72 5.92 -6.18 4.19
CA TYR A 72 4.60 -6.49 3.62
C TYR A 72 4.15 -5.43 2.60
N ILE A 73 4.45 -4.14 2.81
CA ILE A 73 4.23 -3.09 1.81
C ILE A 73 5.01 -3.41 0.53
N ALA A 74 6.31 -3.70 0.65
CA ALA A 74 7.15 -4.02 -0.49
C ALA A 74 6.61 -5.22 -1.29
N LYS A 75 6.21 -6.30 -0.61
CA LYS A 75 5.62 -7.48 -1.26
C LYS A 75 4.27 -7.17 -1.90
N ALA A 76 3.40 -6.45 -1.21
CA ALA A 76 2.07 -6.09 -1.70
C ALA A 76 2.14 -5.22 -2.95
N LEU A 77 3.09 -4.28 -3.03
CA LEU A 77 3.31 -3.44 -4.22
C LEU A 77 3.72 -4.27 -5.43
N VAL A 78 4.59 -5.27 -5.26
CA VAL A 78 5.00 -6.19 -6.33
C VAL A 78 3.80 -7.01 -6.80
N VAL A 79 3.08 -7.67 -5.88
CA VAL A 79 1.91 -8.50 -6.20
C VAL A 79 0.80 -7.67 -6.87
N ASN A 80 0.61 -6.42 -6.46
CA ASN A 80 -0.41 -5.56 -7.04
C ASN A 80 -0.17 -5.26 -8.53
N GLN A 81 1.06 -5.36 -9.04
CA GLN A 81 1.32 -5.17 -10.48
C GLN A 81 0.62 -6.24 -11.33
N ASP A 82 0.53 -7.46 -10.82
CA ASP A 82 -0.08 -8.59 -11.53
C ASP A 82 -1.59 -8.69 -11.27
N TYR A 83 -2.02 -8.40 -10.04
CA TYR A 83 -3.40 -8.67 -9.60
C TYR A 83 -4.28 -7.44 -9.39
N ASN A 84 -3.70 -6.23 -9.33
CA ASN A 84 -4.43 -4.97 -9.09
C ASN A 84 -5.39 -5.06 -7.87
N CYS A 85 -4.88 -5.61 -6.76
CA CYS A 85 -5.65 -5.92 -5.56
C CYS A 85 -5.68 -4.80 -4.51
N ILE A 86 -4.85 -3.76 -4.64
CA ILE A 86 -4.80 -2.63 -3.72
C ILE A 86 -5.71 -1.51 -4.21
N THR A 87 -6.75 -1.22 -3.43
CA THR A 87 -7.73 -0.16 -3.74
C THR A 87 -7.35 1.19 -3.13
N GLN A 88 -6.75 1.16 -1.93
CA GLN A 88 -6.41 2.34 -1.14
C GLN A 88 -5.26 2.01 -0.17
N PHE A 89 -4.43 3.02 0.11
CA PHE A 89 -3.42 2.98 1.17
C PHE A 89 -3.98 3.55 2.47
N VAL A 90 -3.50 3.03 3.62
CA VAL A 90 -3.85 3.50 4.97
C VAL A 90 -2.64 4.23 5.55
N PRO A 91 -2.51 5.57 5.44
CA PRO A 91 -1.29 6.27 5.84
C PRO A 91 -0.95 6.15 7.32
N GLN A 92 -1.96 5.97 8.18
CA GLN A 92 -1.79 5.85 9.63
C GLN A 92 -1.03 4.58 10.04
N CYS A 93 -0.87 3.60 9.13
CA CYS A 93 -0.18 2.36 9.45
C CYS A 93 1.25 2.57 9.93
N PHE A 94 1.95 3.57 9.42
CA PHE A 94 3.32 3.90 9.83
C PHE A 94 3.38 4.43 11.27
N GLU A 95 2.43 5.28 11.64
CA GLU A 95 2.33 5.80 13.00
C GLU A 95 1.99 4.68 13.99
N PHE A 96 1.07 3.79 13.62
CA PHE A 96 0.73 2.62 14.44
C PHE A 96 1.92 1.68 14.62
N ALA A 97 2.65 1.37 13.55
CA ALA A 97 3.82 0.51 13.62
C ALA A 97 4.92 1.11 14.51
N LYS A 98 5.17 2.43 14.36
CA LYS A 98 6.13 3.15 15.22
C LYS A 98 5.70 3.16 16.68
N HIS A 99 4.42 3.41 16.95
CA HIS A 99 3.89 3.39 18.31
C HIS A 99 4.06 2.01 18.96
N LEU A 100 3.78 0.92 18.23
CA LEU A 100 3.98 -0.45 18.71
C LEU A 100 5.46 -0.73 19.04
N ASP A 101 6.39 -0.22 18.22
CA ASP A 101 7.82 -0.34 18.47
C ASP A 101 8.28 0.39 19.74
N GLU A 102 7.57 1.46 20.15
CA GLU A 102 7.88 2.28 21.33
C GLU A 102 7.25 1.78 22.63
N LEU A 103 6.24 0.89 22.56
CA LEU A 103 5.64 0.31 23.75
C LEU A 103 6.71 -0.38 24.61
N SER A 104 6.70 -0.16 25.92
CA SER A 104 7.55 -0.88 26.87
C SER A 104 7.11 -2.35 26.97
N ASP A 105 7.98 -3.23 27.46
CA ASP A 105 7.64 -4.63 27.67
C ASP A 105 6.45 -4.76 28.65
N ILE A 106 5.55 -5.71 28.35
CA ILE A 106 4.47 -6.18 29.24
C ILE A 106 5.02 -7.37 30.04
#